data_AF-A0A9D1PYS6-F1
#
_entry.id   AF-A0A9D1PYS6-F1
#
_cell.length_a   1.000
_cell.length_b   1.000
_cell.length_c   1.000
_cell.angle_alpha   90.00
_cell.angle_beta   90.00
_cell.angle_gamma   90.00
#
_symmetry.space_group_name_H-M   'P 1'
#
loop_
_entity.id
_entity.type
_entity.pdbx_description
1 polymer ?
#
loop_
_entity_poly.entity_id
_entity_poly.type
_entity_poly.pdbx_seq_one_letter_code
_entity_poly.pdbx_strand_id
1 'polypeptide(L)'
;MCTSATRKGPVFVSTIFLLACLLPALLFSSGCAREAQVTPSPVSGPETPCETLYTFAPGFLVVDLAAGSDIFLDPAAREFPVFCSAKEAHASLVARVSQGLLPRGDWQIFRLKGGYKELGTARGPGNYVLRTPARLAEWCPEQSYR
;
A
#
# COMPACT_ATOMS: atom_id res chain seq x y z
N MET A 1 -6.06 -18.10 67.71
CA MET A 1 -6.40 -16.68 67.50
C MET A 1 -7.38 -16.58 66.33
N CYS A 2 -8.58 -16.07 66.64
CA CYS A 2 -9.67 -15.47 65.85
C CYS A 2 -9.97 -16.00 64.41
N THR A 3 -11.03 -16.78 64.14
CA THR A 3 -12.50 -16.51 64.08
C THR A 3 -13.02 -15.86 62.78
N SER A 4 -13.66 -16.71 61.94
CA SER A 4 -15.00 -16.66 61.31
C SER A 4 -15.63 -15.35 60.77
N ALA A 5 -16.16 -15.41 59.54
CA ALA A 5 -17.61 -15.26 59.20
C ALA A 5 -17.83 -15.54 57.68
N THR A 6 -18.39 -16.64 57.16
CA THR A 6 -19.80 -17.12 57.00
C THR A 6 -20.89 -16.15 56.52
N ARG A 7 -21.52 -16.45 55.35
CA ARG A 7 -23.00 -16.55 55.12
C ARG A 7 -23.29 -17.21 53.74
N LYS A 8 -23.81 -18.46 53.67
CA LYS A 8 -25.21 -18.91 53.38
C LYS A 8 -25.85 -18.20 52.17
N GLY A 9 -26.22 -18.84 51.06
CA GLY A 9 -27.18 -19.96 50.88
C GLY A 9 -28.31 -19.51 49.89
N PRO A 10 -29.29 -20.35 49.50
CA PRO A 10 -29.33 -21.01 48.17
C PRO A 10 -30.67 -20.93 47.38
N VAL A 11 -30.68 -21.55 46.18
CA VAL A 11 -31.82 -22.14 45.38
C VAL A 11 -32.85 -21.22 44.70
N PHE A 12 -33.03 -21.39 43.37
CA PHE A 12 -34.32 -21.41 42.62
C PHE A 12 -33.99 -21.83 41.16
N VAL A 13 -33.96 -23.12 40.80
CA VAL A 13 -35.08 -23.99 40.38
C VAL A 13 -35.98 -23.36 39.31
N SER A 14 -35.82 -23.93 38.11
CA SER A 14 -36.89 -24.32 37.19
C SER A 14 -37.94 -23.28 36.83
N THR A 15 -37.82 -22.72 35.63
CA THR A 15 -39.01 -22.41 34.84
C THR A 15 -38.61 -22.37 33.36
N ILE A 16 -39.22 -23.28 32.57
CA ILE A 16 -39.53 -23.08 31.15
C ILE A 16 -38.36 -23.45 30.20
N PHE A 17 -37.95 -24.72 30.11
CA PHE A 17 -38.48 -25.64 29.07
C PHE A 17 -39.85 -25.20 28.54
N LEU A 18 -39.88 -24.47 27.41
CA LEU A 18 -41.01 -24.34 26.47
C LEU A 18 -40.72 -23.19 25.50
N LEU A 19 -39.81 -23.40 24.53
CA LEU A 19 -39.83 -22.66 23.26
C LEU A 19 -38.91 -23.34 22.23
N ALA A 20 -38.95 -24.67 22.22
CA ALA A 20 -38.76 -25.43 21.00
C ALA A 20 -40.12 -25.42 20.26
N CYS A 21 -40.07 -25.26 18.94
CA CYS A 21 -41.21 -25.20 18.00
C CYS A 21 -41.98 -23.87 17.96
N LEU A 22 -41.58 -22.97 17.07
CA LEU A 22 -42.47 -22.19 16.16
C LEU A 22 -41.68 -21.04 15.53
N LEU A 23 -40.94 -21.31 14.45
CA LEU A 23 -40.66 -20.36 13.36
C LEU A 23 -39.96 -21.07 12.18
N PRO A 24 -40.56 -22.12 11.58
CA PRO A 24 -40.27 -22.44 10.19
C PRO A 24 -40.98 -21.42 9.28
N ALA A 25 -40.47 -21.27 8.06
CA ALA A 25 -41.10 -20.56 6.94
C ALA A 25 -41.15 -19.03 7.06
N LEU A 26 -40.09 -18.38 6.59
CA LEU A 26 -40.15 -17.24 5.68
C LEU A 26 -38.71 -16.85 5.41
N LEU A 27 -38.24 -17.16 4.20
CA LEU A 27 -37.26 -16.41 3.39
C LEU A 27 -36.85 -17.31 2.20
N PHE A 28 -37.85 -17.84 1.49
CA PHE A 28 -37.73 -17.92 0.03
C PHE A 28 -37.85 -16.49 -0.48
N SER A 29 -36.72 -15.84 -0.71
CA SER A 29 -36.62 -14.69 -1.57
C SER A 29 -35.46 -14.94 -2.48
N SER A 30 -35.81 -15.47 -3.65
CA SER A 30 -35.03 -15.49 -4.87
C SER A 30 -34.59 -14.07 -5.22
N GLY A 31 -33.54 -13.60 -4.56
CA GLY A 31 -32.74 -12.49 -5.02
C GLY A 31 -31.76 -13.03 -6.03
N CYS A 32 -32.11 -12.99 -7.31
CA CYS A 32 -31.14 -12.90 -8.39
C CYS A 32 -30.37 -11.59 -8.18
N ALA A 33 -29.43 -11.58 -7.24
CA ALA A 33 -28.28 -10.70 -7.35
C ALA A 33 -27.47 -11.30 -8.48
N ARG A 34 -27.77 -10.80 -9.69
CA ARG A 34 -26.90 -10.86 -10.85
C ARG A 34 -25.51 -10.55 -10.32
N GLU A 35 -24.71 -11.59 -10.12
CA GLU A 35 -23.29 -11.46 -9.94
C GLU A 35 -22.86 -10.77 -11.23
N ALA A 36 -22.73 -9.45 -11.14
CA ALA A 36 -21.94 -8.70 -12.08
C ALA A 36 -20.57 -9.31 -11.87
N GLN A 37 -20.30 -10.35 -12.66
CA GLN A 37 -18.97 -10.76 -13.02
C GLN A 37 -18.31 -9.45 -13.41
N VAL A 38 -17.60 -8.87 -12.44
CA VAL A 38 -16.49 -8.00 -12.75
C VAL A 38 -15.55 -8.96 -13.44
N THR A 39 -15.78 -9.14 -14.74
CA THR A 39 -14.78 -9.60 -15.67
C THR A 39 -13.56 -8.80 -15.26
N PRO A 40 -12.48 -9.43 -14.75
CA PRO A 40 -11.25 -8.68 -14.55
C PRO A 40 -10.97 -8.12 -15.94
N SER A 41 -11.15 -6.81 -16.09
CA SER A 41 -10.73 -6.13 -17.29
C SER A 41 -9.30 -6.60 -17.49
N PRO A 42 -8.95 -7.19 -18.65
CA PRO A 42 -7.56 -7.51 -18.90
C PRO A 42 -6.81 -6.21 -18.63
N VAL A 43 -5.82 -6.26 -17.74
CA VAL A 43 -4.92 -5.14 -17.48
C VAL A 43 -4.15 -4.96 -18.78
N SER A 44 -4.77 -4.27 -19.73
CA SER A 44 -4.16 -3.86 -20.99
C SER A 44 -3.30 -2.64 -20.69
N GLY A 45 -2.27 -2.84 -19.88
CA GLY A 45 -1.09 -1.98 -19.86
C GLY A 45 -0.09 -2.57 -20.84
N PRO A 46 0.76 -1.76 -21.49
CA PRO A 46 1.86 -2.31 -22.25
C PRO A 46 2.73 -3.15 -21.30
N GLU A 47 2.86 -4.44 -21.58
CA GLU A 47 3.79 -5.36 -20.88
C GLU A 47 5.26 -4.99 -21.10
N THR A 48 5.53 -3.89 -21.82
CA THR A 48 6.87 -3.42 -22.09
C THR A 48 7.42 -2.68 -20.88
N PRO A 49 8.54 -3.15 -20.31
CA PRO A 49 9.18 -2.45 -19.20
C PRO A 49 9.63 -1.05 -19.61
N CYS A 50 9.51 -0.11 -18.69
CA CYS A 50 9.71 1.31 -18.95
C CYS A 50 11.18 1.66 -19.20
N GLU A 51 11.42 2.48 -20.23
CA GLU A 51 12.78 2.89 -20.64
C GLU A 51 13.43 3.85 -19.65
N THR A 52 12.61 4.68 -18.99
CA THR A 52 13.05 5.60 -17.94
C THR A 52 12.31 5.26 -16.65
N LEU A 53 13.05 5.32 -15.53
CA LEU A 53 12.49 5.12 -14.20
C LEU A 53 12.54 6.40 -13.37
N TYR A 54 11.54 6.51 -12.50
CA TYR A 54 11.38 7.62 -11.56
C TYR A 54 11.20 7.07 -10.15
N THR A 55 11.57 7.84 -9.15
CA THR A 55 11.33 7.54 -7.74
C THR A 55 11.09 8.82 -6.95
N PHE A 56 10.65 8.69 -5.70
CA PHE A 56 10.65 9.80 -4.75
C PHE A 56 11.75 9.58 -3.71
N ALA A 57 12.41 10.66 -3.29
CA ALA A 57 13.46 10.65 -2.28
C ALA A 57 13.47 11.97 -1.49
N PRO A 58 14.20 12.06 -0.36
CA PRO A 58 14.29 13.30 0.41
C PRO A 58 14.79 14.50 -0.41
N GLY A 59 14.17 15.66 -0.23
CA GLY A 59 14.42 16.84 -1.06
C GLY A 59 15.80 17.47 -0.88
N PHE A 60 16.51 17.21 0.22
CA PHE A 60 17.88 17.71 0.41
C PHE A 60 18.84 17.23 -0.69
N LEU A 61 18.55 16.09 -1.33
CA LEU A 61 19.35 15.54 -2.44
C LEU A 61 19.35 16.44 -3.69
N VAL A 62 18.40 17.37 -3.82
CA VAL A 62 18.37 18.33 -4.94
C VAL A 62 19.60 19.22 -4.94
N VAL A 63 20.05 19.68 -3.76
CA VAL A 63 21.20 20.57 -3.63
C VAL A 63 22.48 19.85 -4.01
N ASP A 64 22.66 18.63 -3.50
CA ASP A 64 23.83 17.80 -3.81
C ASP A 64 23.90 17.44 -5.29
N LEU A 65 22.75 17.13 -5.91
CA LEU A 65 22.65 16.82 -7.33
C LEU A 65 22.96 18.06 -8.19
N ALA A 66 22.44 19.23 -7.81
CA ALA A 66 22.73 20.51 -8.47
C ALA A 66 24.21 20.92 -8.33
N ALA A 67 24.87 20.54 -7.24
CA ALA A 67 26.30 20.71 -7.04
C ALA A 67 27.16 19.75 -7.89
N GLY A 68 26.54 18.84 -8.65
CA GLY A 68 27.22 17.89 -9.53
C GLY A 68 27.65 16.58 -8.84
N SER A 69 27.11 16.29 -7.65
CA SER A 69 27.44 15.06 -6.92
C SER A 69 26.85 13.83 -7.59
N ASP A 70 27.59 12.72 -7.51
CA ASP A 70 27.11 11.41 -7.91
C ASP A 70 26.34 10.75 -6.75
N ILE A 71 25.01 10.85 -6.77
CA ILE A 71 24.13 10.29 -5.73
C ILE A 71 23.59 8.94 -6.18
N PHE A 72 23.78 7.92 -5.33
CA PHE A 72 23.29 6.56 -5.59
C PHE A 72 22.26 6.15 -4.53
N LEU A 73 21.14 5.60 -5.00
CA LEU A 73 20.14 4.96 -4.17
C LEU A 73 20.51 3.49 -3.98
N ASP A 74 20.60 3.06 -2.72
CA ASP A 74 20.90 1.68 -2.37
C ASP A 74 19.61 0.82 -2.41
N PRO A 75 19.53 -0.24 -3.24
CA PRO A 75 18.41 -1.18 -3.24
C PRO A 75 18.22 -1.90 -1.89
N ALA A 76 19.27 -2.04 -1.08
CA ALA A 76 19.21 -2.70 0.23
C ALA A 76 18.38 -1.94 1.26
N ALA A 77 18.25 -0.61 1.11
CA ALA A 77 17.36 0.21 1.93
C ALA A 77 15.88 -0.15 1.71
N ARG A 78 15.51 -0.71 0.55
CA ARG A 78 14.13 -1.08 0.15
C ARG A 78 13.11 0.07 0.24
N GLU A 79 13.58 1.31 0.31
CA GLU A 79 12.76 2.51 0.49
C GLU A 79 12.36 3.19 -0.82
N PHE A 80 12.92 2.74 -1.95
CA PHE A 80 12.79 3.42 -3.25
C PHE A 80 11.94 2.60 -4.24
N PRO A 81 10.59 2.71 -4.19
CA PRO A 81 9.76 2.21 -5.27
C PRO A 81 10.11 2.96 -6.57
N VAL A 82 10.03 2.26 -7.70
CA VAL A 82 10.30 2.86 -9.00
C VAL A 82 9.06 2.82 -9.89
N PHE A 83 8.91 3.89 -10.67
CA PHE A 83 7.72 4.18 -11.47
C PHE A 83 8.11 4.52 -12.90
N CYS A 84 7.15 4.39 -13.82
CA CYS A 84 7.37 4.64 -15.23
C CYS A 84 7.23 6.11 -15.62
N SER A 85 6.65 6.93 -14.73
CA SER A 85 6.54 8.37 -14.91
C SER A 85 6.68 9.13 -13.59
N ALA A 86 7.06 10.41 -13.70
CA ALA A 86 7.08 11.32 -12.56
C ALA A 86 5.68 11.50 -11.93
N LYS A 87 4.62 11.46 -12.75
CA LYS A 87 3.23 11.56 -12.31
C LYS A 87 2.81 10.37 -11.44
N GLU A 88 3.16 9.14 -11.84
CA GLU A 88 2.91 7.94 -11.04
C GLU A 88 3.70 7.97 -9.72
N ALA A 89 4.96 8.38 -9.77
CA ALA A 89 5.79 8.52 -8.57
C ALA A 89 5.16 9.51 -7.58
N HIS A 90 4.72 10.68 -8.06
CA HIS A 90 4.05 11.67 -7.24
C HIS A 90 2.71 11.17 -6.68
N ALA A 91 1.87 10.52 -7.49
CA ALA A 91 0.62 9.94 -7.03
C ALA A 91 0.84 8.89 -5.92
N SER A 92 1.87 8.04 -6.07
CA SER A 92 2.23 7.06 -5.03
C SER A 92 2.75 7.73 -3.76
N LEU A 93 3.57 8.77 -3.88
CA LEU A 93 4.06 9.56 -2.76
C LEU A 93 2.91 10.16 -1.95
N VAL A 94 1.98 10.86 -2.61
CA VAL A 94 0.80 11.46 -1.96
C VAL A 94 -0.05 10.40 -1.26
N ALA A 95 -0.28 9.25 -1.91
CA ALA A 95 -1.02 8.15 -1.32
C ALA A 95 -0.33 7.60 -0.06
N ARG A 96 0.98 7.35 -0.12
CA ARG A 96 1.75 6.81 1.02
C ARG A 96 1.83 7.78 2.20
N VAL A 97 1.99 9.07 1.94
CA VAL A 97 1.98 10.10 3.00
C VAL A 97 0.59 10.21 3.64
N SER A 98 -0.49 10.19 2.85
CA SER A 98 -1.86 10.25 3.38
C SER A 98 -2.25 9.01 4.19
N GLN A 99 -1.70 7.85 3.83
CA GLN A 99 -1.87 6.58 4.56
C GLN A 99 -0.94 6.45 5.78
N GLY A 100 -0.02 7.39 6.01
CA GLY A 100 0.97 7.31 7.10
C GLY A 100 2.08 6.29 6.89
N LEU A 101 2.23 5.76 5.66
CA LEU A 101 3.31 4.84 5.29
C LEU A 101 4.64 5.57 5.06
N LEU A 102 4.57 6.88 4.81
CA LEU A 102 5.73 7.78 4.77
C LEU A 102 5.48 8.95 5.71
N PRO A 103 6.52 9.44 6.40
CA PRO A 103 6.41 10.66 7.17
C PRO A 103 6.11 11.84 6.23
N ARG A 104 5.35 12.82 6.74
CA ARG A 104 5.26 14.13 6.09
C ARG A 104 6.65 14.76 6.05
N GLY A 105 6.99 15.44 4.98
CA GLY A 105 8.30 16.07 4.82
C GLY A 105 8.52 16.55 3.41
N ASP A 106 9.73 17.05 3.17
CA ASP A 106 10.18 17.46 1.85
C ASP A 106 10.61 16.24 1.04
N TRP A 107 9.72 15.81 0.16
CA TRP A 107 9.92 14.71 -0.77
C TRP A 107 9.93 15.27 -2.19
N GLN A 108 10.90 14.84 -2.99
CA GLN A 108 11.07 15.27 -4.36
C GLN A 108 11.08 14.08 -5.30
N ILE A 109 10.66 14.29 -6.54
CA ILE A 109 10.66 13.27 -7.59
C ILE A 109 11.96 13.36 -8.36
N PHE A 110 12.60 12.21 -8.61
CA PHE A 110 13.85 12.13 -9.35
C PHE A 110 13.74 11.12 -10.48
N ARG A 111 14.40 11.43 -11.59
CA ARG A 111 14.69 10.50 -12.68
C ARG A 111 15.97 9.72 -12.37
N LEU A 112 15.96 8.43 -12.68
CA LEU A 112 17.11 7.55 -12.52
C LEU A 112 17.91 7.42 -13.81
N LYS A 113 19.24 7.24 -13.68
CA LYS A 113 20.10 6.90 -14.81
C LYS A 113 20.02 5.40 -15.08
N GLY A 114 19.17 5.02 -16.03
CA GLY A 114 18.96 3.64 -16.46
C GLY A 114 17.47 3.28 -16.51
N GLY A 115 17.17 2.23 -17.25
CA GLY A 115 15.80 1.74 -17.44
C GLY A 115 15.47 0.55 -16.55
N TYR A 116 14.24 0.06 -16.66
CA TYR A 116 13.77 -1.07 -15.87
C TYR A 116 14.60 -2.34 -16.05
N LYS A 117 15.06 -2.66 -17.26
CA LYS A 117 15.87 -3.87 -17.52
C LYS A 117 17.16 -3.89 -16.68
N GLU A 118 17.74 -2.73 -16.45
CA GLU A 118 18.99 -2.54 -15.71
C GLU A 118 18.70 -2.49 -14.21
N LEU A 119 17.88 -1.54 -13.80
CA LEU A 119 17.74 -1.13 -12.40
C LEU A 119 16.61 -1.83 -11.66
N GLY A 120 15.57 -2.27 -12.37
CA GLY A 120 14.31 -2.70 -11.79
C GLY A 120 14.16 -4.21 -11.64
N THR A 121 13.27 -4.62 -10.73
CA THR A 121 12.71 -5.96 -10.67
C THR A 121 11.24 -5.91 -10.27
N ALA A 122 10.42 -6.77 -10.88
CA ALA A 122 8.99 -6.85 -10.61
C ALA A 122 8.77 -7.51 -9.25
N ARG A 123 7.91 -6.90 -8.45
CA ARG A 123 7.37 -7.48 -7.21
C ARG A 123 5.91 -7.89 -7.34
N GLY A 124 5.23 -7.42 -8.38
CA GLY A 124 3.86 -7.75 -8.73
C GLY A 124 3.38 -6.88 -9.89
N PRO A 125 2.11 -7.02 -10.31
CA PRO A 125 1.54 -6.18 -11.34
C PRO A 125 1.70 -4.69 -10.99
N GLY A 126 2.36 -3.91 -11.85
CA GLY A 126 2.58 -2.48 -11.66
C GLY A 126 3.48 -2.09 -10.48
N ASN A 127 4.13 -3.05 -9.81
CA ASN A 127 4.96 -2.79 -8.64
C ASN A 127 6.41 -3.20 -8.91
N TYR A 128 7.29 -2.20 -8.96
CA TYR A 128 8.69 -2.35 -9.28
C TYR A 128 9.57 -1.75 -8.17
N VAL A 129 10.69 -2.40 -7.90
CA VAL A 129 11.70 -1.92 -6.94
C VAL A 129 13.09 -1.97 -7.55
N LEU A 130 14.02 -1.22 -6.96
CA LEU A 130 15.43 -1.31 -7.32
C LEU A 130 16.00 -2.70 -7.01
N ARG A 131 16.75 -3.25 -7.96
CA ARG A 131 17.55 -4.49 -7.84
C ARG A 131 19.03 -4.19 -7.65
N THR A 132 19.51 -3.09 -8.22
CA THR A 132 20.91 -2.65 -8.19
C THR A 132 20.98 -1.18 -7.76
N PRO A 133 22.16 -0.70 -7.29
CA PRO A 133 22.36 0.71 -7.01
C PRO A 133 22.00 1.58 -8.22
N ALA A 134 21.18 2.60 -8.00
CA ALA A 134 20.68 3.47 -9.07
C ALA A 134 21.15 4.90 -8.84
N ARG A 135 21.79 5.48 -9.85
CA ARG A 135 22.23 6.87 -9.81
C ARG A 135 21.06 7.81 -10.09
N LEU A 136 20.92 8.86 -9.28
CA LEU A 136 20.03 9.98 -9.60
C LEU A 136 20.56 10.73 -10.83
N ALA A 137 19.73 10.87 -11.85
CA ALA A 137 20.06 11.59 -13.08
C ALA A 137 19.65 13.06 -12.99
N GLU A 138 18.43 13.31 -12.54
CA GLU A 138 17.81 14.62 -12.61
C GLU A 138 16.69 14.73 -11.56
N TRP A 139 16.53 15.93 -10.99
CA TRP A 139 15.36 16.29 -10.20
C TRP A 139 14.22 16.75 -11.11
N CYS A 140 13.03 16.20 -10.92
CA CYS A 140 11.83 16.60 -11.65
C CYS A 140 11.12 17.73 -10.89
N PRO A 141 11.01 18.94 -11.46
CA PRO A 141 10.28 20.02 -10.82
C PRO A 141 8.76 19.75 -10.84
N GLU A 142 8.01 20.45 -9.99
CA GLU A 142 6.57 20.19 -9.78
C GLU A 142 5.73 20.23 -11.07
N GLN A 143 6.13 21.04 -12.04
CA GLN A 143 5.44 21.15 -13.32
C GLN A 143 5.45 19.84 -14.12
N SER A 144 6.42 18.96 -13.87
CA SER A 144 6.59 17.69 -14.57
C SER A 144 5.61 16.59 -14.12
N TYR A 145 4.84 16.81 -13.06
CA TYR A 145 3.92 15.80 -12.51
C TYR A 145 2.56 16.36 -12.04
N ARG A 146 2.22 17.59 -12.41
CA ARG A 146 0.84 18.10 -12.33
C ARG A 146 -0.05 17.52 -13.42
#